data_AF-A0A8J9USY7-F1
#
_entry.id   AF-A0A8J9USY7-F1
#
_cell.length_a   1.000
_cell.length_b   1.000
_cell.length_c   1.000
_cell.angle_alpha   90.00
_cell.angle_beta   90.00
_cell.angle_gamma   90.00
#
_symmetry.space_group_name_H-M   'P 1'
#
loop_
_entity.id
_entity.type
_entity.pdbx_description
1 polymer ?
#
loop_
_entity_poly.entity_id
_entity_poly.type
_entity_poly.pdbx_seq_one_letter_code
_entity_poly.pdbx_strand_id
1 'polypeptide(L)'
;MLCSYAYAYVRIKKVPVTAQSWKGGGVLPRARKDSGPALDFSSLTGRVKWYHNDCETDETSMERYFKMNLSDIGNFTCKISNAFGEITRTFNINPPISQECILNVENDLNGQQPFILTNRKQWYLLQSIEGSIITPKLRRVHFFCPGNYVTDKTSSFTEQVTATCIENSKFKIHSKIVDFKDLKCFEENKPLAKLNGPDCGLATENTELFTVGFNIRTEFLGV
;
A
#
# COMPACT_ATOMS: atom_id res chain seq x y z
N MET A 1 -11.89 8.86 -12.37
CA MET A 1 -11.38 7.60 -11.76
C MET A 1 -10.72 8.01 -10.46
N LEU A 2 -11.43 7.89 -9.34
CA LEU A 2 -10.90 8.32 -8.05
C LEU A 2 -10.02 7.19 -7.51
N CYS A 3 -8.71 7.36 -7.55
CA CYS A 3 -7.80 6.59 -6.71
C CYS A 3 -8.15 6.93 -5.27
N SER A 4 -8.97 6.11 -4.63
CA SER A 4 -9.19 6.21 -3.18
C SER A 4 -7.95 5.65 -2.50
N TYR A 5 -6.90 6.47 -2.39
CA TYR A 5 -5.84 6.24 -1.43
C TYR A 5 -6.50 6.32 -0.04
N ALA A 6 -6.39 5.25 0.74
CA ALA A 6 -6.77 5.28 2.14
C ALA A 6 -5.66 6.03 2.89
N TYR A 7 -5.88 7.31 3.17
CA TYR A 7 -4.99 8.06 4.04
C TYR A 7 -5.46 7.88 5.47
N ALA A 8 -4.56 7.40 6.33
CA ALA A 8 -4.73 7.53 7.77
C ALA A 8 -3.85 8.69 8.24
N TYR A 9 -4.40 9.53 9.12
CA TYR A 9 -3.61 10.56 9.78
C TYR A 9 -3.90 10.51 11.27
N VAL A 10 -2.86 10.76 12.06
CA VAL A 10 -2.99 10.93 13.51
C VAL A 10 -2.83 12.42 13.80
N ARG A 11 -3.85 13.03 14.38
CA ARG A 11 -3.81 14.40 14.90
C ARG A 11 -3.89 14.36 16.42
N ILE A 12 -2.83 14.81 17.08
CA ILE A 12 -2.85 14.99 18.54
C ILE A 12 -3.47 16.36 18.85
N LYS A 13 -4.66 16.39 19.46
CA LYS A 13 -5.30 17.63 19.90
C LYS A 13 -4.57 18.18 21.13
N LYS A 14 -4.27 19.48 21.14
CA LYS A 14 -3.86 20.19 22.37
C LYS A 14 -4.96 20.02 23.42
N VAL A 15 -4.64 19.38 24.53
CA VAL A 15 -5.48 19.45 25.73
C VAL A 15 -5.08 20.74 26.45
N PRO A 16 -5.97 21.75 26.59
CA PRO A 16 -5.66 22.90 27.41
C PRO A 16 -5.50 22.43 28.85
N VAL A 17 -4.34 22.70 29.45
CA VAL A 17 -4.13 22.53 30.88
C VAL A 17 -5.09 23.50 31.57
N THR A 18 -6.25 23.01 32.00
CA THR A 18 -7.13 23.79 32.86
C THR A 18 -6.45 23.83 34.22
N ALA A 19 -6.04 25.02 34.64
CA ALA A 19 -5.52 25.26 35.97
C ALA A 19 -6.48 24.60 36.99
N GLN A 20 -5.99 23.57 37.69
CA GLN A 20 -6.76 22.94 38.74
C GLN A 20 -7.16 24.02 39.76
N SER A 21 -8.46 24.16 39.96
CA SER A 21 -9.09 24.96 41.00
C SER A 21 -8.46 24.60 42.36
N TRP A 22 -7.61 25.48 42.89
CA TRP A 22 -7.22 25.47 44.29
C TRP A 22 -8.47 25.75 45.15
N LYS A 23 -9.10 24.68 45.64
CA LYS A 23 -10.03 24.77 46.78
C LYS A 23 -9.20 24.74 48.05
N GLY A 24 -8.78 25.92 48.49
CA GLY A 24 -8.15 26.13 49.79
C GLY A 24 -8.45 27.54 50.26
N GLY A 25 -9.42 27.67 51.16
CA GLY A 25 -9.75 28.95 51.80
C GLY A 25 -8.60 29.44 52.66
N GLY A 26 -8.11 30.63 52.36
CA GLY A 26 -7.06 31.32 53.11
C GLY A 26 -6.97 32.77 52.62
N VAL A 27 -7.04 33.71 53.56
CA VAL A 27 -7.11 35.16 53.35
C VAL A 27 -6.00 35.67 52.42
N LEU A 28 -6.37 36.49 51.42
CA LEU A 28 -5.45 37.18 50.51
C LEU A 28 -4.47 38.10 51.27
N PRO A 29 -3.15 37.93 51.16
CA PRO A 29 -2.21 39.01 51.46
C PRO A 29 -2.18 39.98 50.26
N ARG A 30 -2.23 41.27 50.57
CA ARG A 30 -2.06 42.41 49.65
C ARG A 30 -0.89 42.17 48.69
N ALA A 31 -1.15 42.28 47.39
CA ALA A 31 -0.14 42.20 46.35
C ALA A 31 0.96 43.27 46.54
N ARG A 32 2.21 42.82 46.75
CA ARG A 32 3.39 43.63 46.45
C ARG A 32 3.65 43.57 44.95
N LYS A 33 3.86 44.74 44.36
CA LYS A 33 4.47 44.92 43.04
C LYS A 33 5.91 44.41 43.11
N ASP A 34 6.12 43.13 42.86
CA ASP A 34 7.43 42.63 42.44
C ASP A 34 7.27 42.12 41.02
N SER A 35 8.02 42.75 40.12
CA SER A 35 8.21 42.36 38.72
C SER A 35 8.76 40.94 38.65
N GLY A 36 7.88 39.96 38.50
CA GLY A 36 8.25 38.60 38.11
C GLY A 36 8.76 38.59 36.66
N PRO A 37 9.66 37.67 36.28
CA PRO A 37 10.14 37.57 34.92
C PRO A 37 8.97 37.29 33.98
N ALA A 38 8.98 37.94 32.80
CA ALA A 38 8.03 37.65 31.74
C ALA A 38 7.97 36.13 31.52
N LEU A 39 6.77 35.54 31.57
CA LEU A 39 6.57 34.13 31.29
C LEU A 39 7.13 33.83 29.89
N ASP A 40 8.19 33.03 29.83
CA ASP A 40 8.76 32.59 28.58
C ASP A 40 7.80 31.58 27.93
N PHE A 41 7.02 32.05 26.96
CA PHE A 41 6.07 31.22 26.23
C PHE A 41 6.73 30.12 25.39
N SER A 42 8.06 30.14 25.21
CA SER A 42 8.80 29.03 24.60
C SER A 42 8.84 27.77 25.49
N SER A 43 8.61 27.93 26.80
CA SER A 43 8.48 26.80 27.75
C SER A 43 7.14 26.05 27.64
N LEU A 44 6.16 26.66 26.95
CA LEU A 44 4.81 26.10 26.74
C LEU A 44 4.69 25.31 25.44
N THR A 45 5.62 25.47 24.49
CA THR A 45 5.59 24.74 23.23
C THR A 45 6.18 23.34 23.42
N GLY A 46 5.35 22.31 23.16
CA GLY A 46 5.79 20.92 23.23
C GLY A 46 6.74 20.58 22.08
N ARG A 47 7.90 19.99 22.40
CA ARG A 47 8.79 19.36 21.43
C ARG A 47 8.27 17.97 21.11
N VAL A 48 8.09 17.67 19.83
CA VAL A 48 7.58 16.40 19.33
C VAL A 48 8.74 15.56 18.80
N LYS A 49 8.76 14.28 19.14
CA LYS A 49 9.62 13.25 18.54
C LYS A 49 8.78 12.05 18.12
N TRP A 50 9.10 11.49 16.96
CA TRP A 50 8.47 10.27 16.46
C TRP A 50 9.47 9.11 16.43
N TYR A 51 8.98 7.94 16.78
CA TYR A 51 9.70 6.68 16.73
C TYR A 51 8.92 5.68 15.88
N HIS A 52 9.61 4.90 15.05
CA HIS A 52 9.06 3.75 14.32
C HIS A 52 9.84 2.51 14.73
N ASN A 53 9.16 1.53 15.33
CA ASN A 53 9.77 0.33 15.91
C ASN A 53 10.96 0.69 16.82
N ASP A 54 10.73 1.66 17.71
CA ASP A 54 11.70 2.20 18.67
C ASP A 54 12.90 2.99 18.07
N CYS A 55 12.98 3.12 16.74
CA CYS A 55 13.96 3.98 16.07
C CYS A 55 13.42 5.41 15.89
N GLU A 56 14.18 6.42 16.32
CA GLU A 56 13.82 7.83 16.13
C GLU A 56 13.78 8.19 14.64
N THR A 57 12.77 8.97 14.22
CA THR A 57 12.60 9.45 12.84
C THR A 57 12.80 10.96 12.78
N ASP A 58 13.05 11.50 11.59
CA ASP A 58 13.22 12.95 11.39
C ASP A 58 11.90 13.76 11.47
N GLU A 59 10.76 13.11 11.69
CA GLU A 59 9.46 13.77 11.80
C GLU A 59 9.30 14.49 13.16
N THR A 60 8.90 15.76 13.10
CA THR A 60 8.74 16.65 14.26
C THR A 60 7.37 17.32 14.32
N SER A 61 6.47 17.01 13.39
CA SER A 61 5.10 17.49 13.35
C SER A 61 4.21 16.83 14.41
N MET A 62 3.22 17.57 14.93
CA MET A 62 2.14 17.01 15.76
C MET A 62 1.17 16.11 14.95
N GLU A 63 1.28 16.13 13.63
CA GLU A 63 0.51 15.31 12.70
C GLU A 63 1.44 14.46 11.86
N ARG A 64 1.13 13.17 11.75
CA ARG A 64 1.82 12.25 10.83
C ARG A 64 0.81 11.61 9.88
N TYR A 65 1.14 11.64 8.59
CA TYR A 65 0.35 11.05 7.52
C TYR A 65 0.98 9.72 7.11
N PHE A 66 0.16 8.68 7.06
CA PHE A 66 0.57 7.36 6.61
C PHE A 66 0.00 7.12 5.21
N LYS A 67 0.86 6.66 4.30
CA LYS A 67 0.44 6.24 2.96
C LYS A 67 -0.11 4.82 2.98
N MET A 68 -0.02 4.14 4.13
CA MET A 68 -0.44 2.76 4.35
C MET A 68 0.35 1.77 3.48
N ASN A 69 1.65 2.01 3.37
CA ASN A 69 2.60 1.09 2.73
C ASN A 69 3.05 0.01 3.72
N LEU A 70 3.63 -1.11 3.25
CA LEU A 70 4.19 -2.11 4.18
C LEU A 70 5.33 -1.54 5.03
N SER A 71 6.07 -0.54 4.55
CA SER A 71 7.06 0.21 5.36
C SER A 71 6.44 0.96 6.54
N ASP A 72 5.13 1.24 6.48
CA ASP A 72 4.39 1.89 7.54
C ASP A 72 3.84 0.86 8.55
N ILE A 73 4.16 -0.44 8.41
CA ILE A 73 3.78 -1.46 9.39
C ILE A 73 4.68 -1.36 10.64
N GLY A 74 4.07 -1.54 11.79
CA GLY A 74 4.76 -1.59 13.08
C GLY A 74 4.27 -0.55 14.07
N ASN A 75 5.07 -0.35 15.12
CA ASN A 75 4.72 0.54 16.21
C ASN A 75 5.24 1.94 15.96
N PHE A 76 4.36 2.93 15.98
CA PHE A 76 4.69 4.34 15.95
C PHE A 76 4.46 4.97 17.31
N THR A 77 5.51 5.51 17.90
CA THR A 77 5.44 6.21 19.18
C THR A 77 5.67 7.70 18.96
N CYS A 78 4.70 8.52 19.34
CA CYS A 78 4.82 9.97 19.39
C CYS A 78 5.07 10.39 20.84
N LYS A 79 6.12 11.19 21.03
CA LYS A 79 6.57 11.65 22.34
C LYS A 79 6.59 13.18 22.34
N ILE A 80 5.79 13.80 23.21
CA ILE A 80 5.68 15.25 23.33
C ILE A 80 6.18 15.67 24.70
N SER A 81 7.17 16.55 24.75
CA SER A 81 7.78 17.03 26.01
C SER A 81 7.78 18.56 26.09
N ASN A 82 7.48 19.12 27.25
CA ASN A 82 7.67 20.53 27.57
C ASN A 82 8.21 20.68 29.01
N ALA A 83 8.30 21.92 29.51
CA ALA A 83 8.81 22.19 30.86
C ALA A 83 7.97 21.57 31.99
N PHE A 84 6.72 21.16 31.71
CA PHE A 84 5.77 20.65 32.70
C PHE A 84 5.63 19.13 32.68
N GLY A 85 6.23 18.46 31.70
CA GLY A 85 6.22 17.01 31.63
C GLY A 85 6.17 16.48 30.20
N GLU A 86 5.80 15.22 30.11
CA GLU A 86 5.90 14.43 28.91
C GLU A 86 4.67 13.55 28.72
N ILE A 87 4.19 13.48 27.48
CA ILE A 87 3.10 12.61 27.07
C ILE A 87 3.58 11.74 25.92
N THR A 88 3.33 10.44 26.04
CA THR A 88 3.67 9.44 25.03
C THR A 88 2.40 8.77 24.53
N ARG A 89 2.30 8.62 23.21
CA ARG A 89 1.21 7.89 22.54
C ARG A 89 1.79 6.92 21.54
N THR A 90 1.36 5.66 21.62
CA THR A 90 1.80 4.60 20.70
C THR A 90 0.61 4.13 19.89
N PHE A 91 0.85 3.95 18.59
CA PHE A 91 -0.10 3.46 17.61
C PHE A 91 0.54 2.27 16.91
N ASN A 92 -0.20 1.18 16.75
CA ASN A 92 0.27 0.05 15.98
C ASN A 92 -0.45 0.04 14.63
N ILE A 93 0.33 0.05 13.56
CA ILE A 93 -0.15 -0.26 12.22
C ILE A 93 0.11 -1.75 12.01
N ASN A 94 -0.96 -2.53 12.19
CA ASN A 94 -0.89 -3.97 11.97
C ASN A 94 -0.72 -4.26 10.47
N PRO A 95 -0.02 -5.36 10.12
CA PRO A 95 -0.14 -5.89 8.77
C PRO A 95 -1.63 -6.14 8.46
N PRO A 96 -2.06 -6.01 7.19
CA PRO A 96 -3.40 -6.42 6.81
C PRO A 96 -3.60 -7.86 7.27
N ILE A 97 -4.60 -8.10 8.11
CA ILE A 97 -5.00 -9.46 8.52
C ILE A 97 -5.29 -10.20 7.23
N SER A 98 -4.47 -11.20 6.90
CA SER A 98 -4.38 -11.82 5.57
C SER A 98 -5.69 -12.51 5.17
N GLN A 99 -6.61 -11.71 4.64
CA GLN A 99 -7.70 -12.17 3.77
C GLN A 99 -7.41 -11.76 2.31
N GLU A 100 -6.22 -11.22 2.07
CA GLU A 100 -5.74 -10.86 0.75
C GLU A 100 -5.20 -12.09 0.04
N CYS A 101 -5.21 -12.03 -1.28
CA CYS A 101 -4.59 -13.02 -2.10
C CYS A 101 -3.18 -12.57 -2.45
N ILE A 102 -2.20 -13.42 -2.18
CA ILE A 102 -0.78 -13.13 -2.35
C ILE A 102 -0.23 -14.18 -3.30
N LEU A 103 0.36 -13.72 -4.40
CA LEU A 103 0.99 -14.57 -5.41
C LEU A 103 2.44 -14.15 -5.58
N ASN A 104 3.38 -15.07 -5.38
CA ASN A 104 4.79 -14.81 -5.59
C ASN A 104 5.12 -14.89 -7.09
N VAL A 105 5.70 -13.84 -7.64
CA VAL A 105 6.00 -13.72 -9.08
C VAL A 105 7.02 -14.77 -9.53
N GLU A 106 7.99 -15.13 -8.69
CA GLU A 106 9.03 -16.09 -9.06
C GLU A 106 8.55 -17.54 -8.97
N ASN A 107 7.71 -17.84 -7.99
CA ASN A 107 7.33 -19.23 -7.67
C ASN A 107 5.94 -19.62 -8.19
N ASP A 108 5.03 -18.64 -8.33
CA ASP A 108 3.64 -18.91 -8.69
C ASP A 108 3.34 -18.57 -10.16
N LEU A 109 4.20 -17.79 -10.85
CA LEU A 109 4.07 -17.48 -12.27
C LEU A 109 5.21 -18.13 -13.07
N ASN A 110 4.88 -19.20 -13.80
CA ASN A 110 5.72 -19.80 -14.83
C ASN A 110 5.06 -19.65 -16.22
N GLY A 111 5.72 -20.16 -17.28
CA GLY A 111 5.28 -19.95 -18.67
C GLY A 111 3.85 -20.41 -18.99
N GLN A 112 3.30 -21.33 -18.19
CA GLN A 112 1.94 -21.84 -18.38
C GLN A 112 0.88 -21.13 -17.52
N GLN A 113 1.20 -20.23 -16.60
CA GLN A 113 0.15 -19.58 -15.81
C GLN A 113 -0.61 -18.53 -16.63
N PRO A 114 -1.91 -18.34 -16.34
CA PRO A 114 -2.67 -17.26 -16.95
C PRO A 114 -2.14 -15.90 -16.50
N PHE A 115 -2.21 -14.91 -17.39
CA PHE A 115 -1.93 -13.53 -17.06
C PHE A 115 -2.99 -12.98 -16.13
N ILE A 116 -2.55 -12.18 -15.16
CA ILE A 116 -3.42 -11.47 -14.24
C ILE A 116 -3.62 -10.06 -14.78
N LEU A 117 -4.84 -9.75 -15.17
CA LEU A 117 -5.22 -8.47 -15.78
C LEU A 117 -6.28 -7.76 -14.93
N THR A 118 -6.26 -6.43 -15.03
CA THR A 118 -7.35 -5.58 -14.51
C THR A 118 -8.60 -5.70 -15.39
N ASN A 119 -9.74 -5.19 -14.91
CA ASN A 119 -10.97 -5.09 -15.71
C ASN A 119 -10.81 -4.27 -17.01
N ARG A 120 -9.74 -3.46 -17.09
CA ARG A 120 -9.38 -2.68 -18.28
C ARG A 120 -8.38 -3.40 -19.18
N LYS A 121 -8.13 -4.70 -18.94
CA LYS A 121 -7.14 -5.52 -19.65
C LYS A 121 -5.70 -5.01 -19.56
N GLN A 122 -5.41 -4.10 -18.63
CA GLN A 122 -4.05 -3.68 -18.35
C GLN A 122 -3.38 -4.70 -17.44
N TRP A 123 -2.05 -4.82 -17.54
CA TRP A 123 -1.23 -5.56 -16.57
C TRP A 123 -1.66 -5.20 -15.15
N TYR A 124 -1.91 -6.21 -14.33
CA TYR A 124 -2.32 -6.01 -12.94
C TYR A 124 -1.10 -5.57 -12.11
N LEU A 125 -0.69 -4.30 -12.25
CA LEU A 125 0.50 -3.70 -11.65
C LEU A 125 0.29 -3.24 -10.19
N LEU A 126 -0.62 -3.87 -9.44
CA LEU A 126 -0.87 -3.45 -8.07
C LEU A 126 0.20 -4.00 -7.14
N GLN A 127 1.00 -3.07 -6.59
CA GLN A 127 1.86 -3.24 -5.42
C GLN A 127 2.62 -4.57 -5.44
N SER A 128 3.51 -4.72 -6.42
CA SER A 128 4.59 -5.71 -6.30
C SER A 128 5.46 -5.29 -5.13
N ILE A 129 5.29 -5.95 -3.99
CA ILE A 129 6.16 -5.77 -2.83
C ILE A 129 6.95 -7.07 -2.69
N GLU A 130 8.27 -6.96 -2.74
CA GLU A 130 9.18 -8.10 -2.62
C GLU A 130 8.86 -9.23 -3.61
N GLY A 131 8.51 -8.88 -4.85
CA GLY A 131 8.21 -9.87 -5.89
C GLY A 131 6.89 -10.61 -5.68
N SER A 132 5.93 -10.06 -4.93
CA SER A 132 4.61 -10.65 -4.73
C SER A 132 3.48 -9.71 -5.20
N ILE A 133 2.49 -10.27 -5.89
CA ILE A 133 1.25 -9.61 -6.31
C ILE A 133 0.22 -9.75 -5.19
N ILE A 134 -0.31 -8.62 -4.71
CA ILE A 134 -1.30 -8.59 -3.63
C ILE A 134 -2.66 -8.14 -4.19
N THR A 135 -3.69 -8.94 -3.91
CA THR A 135 -5.07 -8.66 -4.29
C THR A 135 -5.95 -8.62 -3.04
N PRO A 136 -6.61 -7.49 -2.73
CA PRO A 136 -7.52 -7.40 -1.59
C PRO A 136 -8.64 -8.44 -1.65
N LYS A 137 -9.10 -8.90 -0.48
CA LYS A 137 -10.24 -9.83 -0.38
C LYS A 137 -11.44 -9.34 -1.17
N LEU A 138 -12.18 -10.26 -1.79
CA LEU A 138 -13.39 -10.01 -2.57
C LEU A 138 -13.18 -9.15 -3.82
N ARG A 139 -11.94 -8.69 -4.06
CA ARG A 139 -11.62 -8.00 -5.30
C ARG A 139 -11.60 -9.00 -6.45
N ARG A 140 -12.11 -8.54 -7.59
CA ARG A 140 -12.13 -9.31 -8.83
C ARG A 140 -10.89 -9.02 -9.66
N VAL A 141 -10.34 -10.07 -10.24
CA VAL A 141 -9.24 -10.05 -11.22
C VAL A 141 -9.64 -10.89 -12.43
N HIS A 142 -8.95 -10.69 -13.55
CA HIS A 142 -9.14 -11.51 -14.73
C HIS A 142 -7.89 -12.35 -14.98
N PHE A 143 -8.11 -13.65 -15.13
CA PHE A 143 -7.09 -14.59 -15.60
C PHE A 143 -7.27 -14.77 -17.10
N PHE A 144 -6.20 -14.60 -17.86
CA PHE A 144 -6.23 -14.57 -19.31
C PHE A 144 -5.15 -15.46 -19.94
N CYS A 145 -5.54 -16.27 -20.93
CA CYS A 145 -4.65 -17.10 -21.73
C CYS A 145 -4.80 -16.72 -23.21
N PRO A 146 -3.88 -15.92 -23.78
CA PRO A 146 -3.98 -15.47 -25.17
C PRO A 146 -4.15 -16.61 -26.17
N GLY A 147 -5.21 -16.55 -26.99
CA GLY A 147 -5.42 -17.50 -28.09
C GLY A 147 -5.77 -18.92 -27.64
N ASN A 148 -6.04 -19.13 -26.35
CA ASN A 148 -6.38 -20.45 -25.81
C ASN A 148 -7.32 -20.33 -24.60
N TYR A 149 -7.43 -21.34 -23.74
CA TYR A 149 -8.31 -21.32 -22.57
C TYR A 149 -7.58 -21.58 -21.25
N VAL A 150 -8.14 -21.03 -20.17
CA VAL A 150 -7.70 -21.28 -18.80
C VAL A 150 -8.21 -22.66 -18.38
N THR A 151 -7.38 -23.42 -17.66
CA THR A 151 -7.69 -24.75 -17.14
C THR A 151 -7.32 -24.85 -15.67
N ASP A 152 -8.01 -25.73 -14.95
CA ASP A 152 -7.55 -26.30 -13.69
C ASP A 152 -7.46 -27.84 -13.81
N LYS A 153 -7.10 -28.53 -12.72
CA LYS A 153 -6.95 -30.00 -12.67
C LYS A 153 -8.16 -30.81 -13.15
N THR A 154 -9.35 -30.21 -13.20
CA THR A 154 -10.64 -30.90 -13.37
C THR A 154 -11.61 -30.15 -14.29
N SER A 155 -11.26 -28.95 -14.76
CA SER A 155 -12.19 -28.07 -15.48
C SER A 155 -11.44 -27.21 -16.49
N SER A 156 -12.05 -27.01 -17.64
CA SER A 156 -11.63 -26.03 -18.64
C SER A 156 -12.60 -24.85 -18.62
N PHE A 157 -12.05 -23.64 -18.69
CA PHE A 157 -12.77 -22.39 -18.73
C PHE A 157 -12.64 -21.76 -20.11
N THR A 158 -12.91 -20.46 -20.21
CA THR A 158 -12.72 -19.66 -21.42
C THR A 158 -11.32 -19.03 -21.48
N GLU A 159 -11.00 -18.36 -22.59
CA GLU A 159 -9.78 -17.56 -22.78
C GLU A 159 -9.54 -16.53 -21.66
N GLN A 160 -10.64 -15.95 -21.17
CA GLN A 160 -10.64 -15.05 -20.04
C GLN A 160 -11.62 -15.55 -19.00
N VAL A 161 -11.21 -15.64 -17.73
CA VAL A 161 -12.10 -15.97 -16.63
C VAL A 161 -11.99 -14.93 -15.52
N THR A 162 -13.12 -14.60 -14.90
CA THR A 162 -13.17 -13.67 -13.78
C THR A 162 -13.06 -14.45 -12.48
N ALA A 163 -12.11 -14.04 -11.64
CA ALA A 163 -11.84 -14.69 -10.37
C ALA A 163 -11.97 -13.68 -9.23
N THR A 164 -12.50 -14.12 -8.09
CA THR A 164 -12.66 -13.29 -6.89
C THR A 164 -11.70 -13.77 -5.82
N CYS A 165 -10.89 -12.86 -5.27
CA CYS A 165 -9.97 -13.20 -4.21
C CYS A 165 -10.70 -13.67 -2.93
N ILE A 166 -10.26 -14.80 -2.36
CA ILE A 166 -10.76 -15.34 -1.10
C ILE A 166 -9.74 -15.18 0.02
N GLU A 167 -8.54 -15.74 -0.15
CA GLU A 167 -7.40 -15.68 0.77
C GLU A 167 -6.17 -16.33 0.10
N ASN A 168 -4.95 -15.91 0.45
CA ASN A 168 -3.69 -16.54 0.00
C ASN A 168 -3.62 -16.73 -1.52
N SER A 169 -3.32 -17.92 -2.04
CA SER A 169 -3.34 -18.20 -3.48
C SER A 169 -4.73 -18.60 -4.00
N LYS A 170 -5.79 -18.53 -3.18
CA LYS A 170 -7.11 -19.08 -3.51
C LYS A 170 -8.06 -18.03 -4.07
N PHE A 171 -8.63 -18.38 -5.22
CA PHE A 171 -9.61 -17.58 -5.92
C PHE A 171 -10.89 -18.35 -6.16
N LYS A 172 -12.02 -17.64 -6.11
CA LYS A 172 -13.32 -18.18 -6.51
C LYS A 172 -13.58 -17.85 -7.98
N ILE A 173 -13.71 -18.90 -8.79
CA ILE A 173 -14.12 -18.84 -10.19
C ILE A 173 -15.50 -19.48 -10.29
N HIS A 174 -16.51 -18.72 -10.71
CA HIS A 174 -17.92 -19.13 -10.63
C HIS A 174 -18.29 -19.58 -9.20
N SER A 175 -18.60 -20.85 -8.99
CA SER A 175 -18.94 -21.43 -7.67
C SER A 175 -17.79 -22.26 -7.07
N LYS A 176 -16.64 -22.33 -7.73
CA LYS A 176 -15.51 -23.19 -7.34
C LYS A 176 -14.37 -22.36 -6.76
N ILE A 177 -13.78 -22.84 -5.68
CA ILE A 177 -12.54 -22.27 -5.13
C ILE A 177 -11.37 -23.05 -5.74
N VAL A 178 -10.44 -22.33 -6.34
CA VAL A 178 -9.26 -22.87 -7.02
C VAL A 178 -8.02 -22.19 -6.45
N ASP A 179 -6.93 -22.96 -6.34
CA ASP A 179 -5.61 -22.39 -6.09
C ASP A 179 -5.05 -21.86 -7.40
N PHE A 180 -4.46 -20.67 -7.39
CA PHE A 180 -3.83 -20.09 -8.57
C PHE A 180 -2.73 -20.99 -9.14
N LYS A 181 -2.01 -21.74 -8.29
CA LYS A 181 -0.97 -22.68 -8.72
C LYS A 181 -1.51 -23.82 -9.59
N ASP A 182 -2.79 -24.12 -9.44
CA ASP A 182 -3.48 -25.15 -10.21
C ASP A 182 -4.04 -24.59 -11.53
N LEU A 183 -4.05 -23.26 -11.71
CA LEU A 183 -4.50 -22.63 -12.95
C LEU A 183 -3.39 -22.59 -13.98
N LYS A 184 -3.73 -23.04 -15.19
CA LYS A 184 -2.81 -23.06 -16.34
C LYS A 184 -3.53 -22.67 -17.61
N CYS A 185 -2.81 -22.03 -18.51
CA CYS A 185 -3.15 -22.00 -19.92
C CYS A 185 -2.93 -23.39 -20.51
N PHE A 186 -3.87 -23.83 -21.34
CA PHE A 186 -3.79 -25.13 -22.01
C PHE A 186 -2.51 -25.28 -22.85
N GLU A 187 -2.04 -24.18 -23.44
CA GLU A 187 -0.73 -24.05 -24.08
C GLU A 187 0.09 -22.96 -23.39
N GLU A 188 1.42 -23.06 -23.50
CA GLU A 188 2.34 -22.07 -22.97
C GLU A 188 2.19 -20.71 -23.67
N ASN A 189 2.29 -19.63 -22.91
CA ASN A 189 2.15 -18.29 -23.45
C ASN A 189 3.39 -17.91 -24.27
N LYS A 190 3.22 -17.72 -25.59
CA LYS A 190 4.32 -17.32 -26.49
C LYS A 190 4.36 -15.80 -26.66
N PRO A 191 5.46 -15.13 -26.27
CA PRO A 191 5.59 -13.70 -26.52
C PRO A 191 5.74 -13.43 -28.02
N LEU A 192 5.26 -12.27 -28.43
CA LEU A 192 5.35 -11.76 -29.79
C LEU A 192 6.18 -10.48 -29.77
N ALA A 193 7.03 -10.29 -30.78
CA ALA A 193 7.70 -9.02 -31.02
C ALA A 193 6.93 -8.23 -32.09
N LYS A 194 6.57 -6.98 -31.78
CA LYS A 194 5.98 -6.04 -32.74
C LYS A 194 6.91 -4.87 -32.96
N LEU A 195 7.11 -4.50 -34.23
CA LEU A 195 7.88 -3.32 -34.61
C LEU A 195 7.19 -2.07 -34.08
N ASN A 196 7.94 -1.21 -33.40
CA ASN A 196 7.44 -0.09 -32.63
C ASN A 196 7.99 1.22 -33.20
N GLY A 197 7.32 1.77 -34.21
CA GLY A 197 7.61 3.12 -34.73
C GLY A 197 9.03 3.34 -35.28
N PRO A 198 9.38 4.58 -35.67
CA PRO A 198 10.63 4.83 -36.36
C PRO A 198 11.83 4.67 -35.42
N ASP A 199 12.92 4.26 -36.07
CA ASP A 199 14.28 4.03 -35.60
C ASP A 199 14.73 4.92 -34.43
N CYS A 200 15.49 4.36 -33.49
CA CYS A 200 16.12 5.12 -32.40
C CYS A 200 17.04 6.18 -33.04
N GLY A 201 16.61 7.44 -33.04
CA GLY A 201 17.17 8.46 -33.92
C GLY A 201 18.69 8.67 -33.85
N LEU A 202 19.21 9.00 -35.05
CA LEU A 202 20.45 9.72 -35.40
C LEU A 202 21.78 8.98 -35.61
N ALA A 203 21.88 7.66 -35.51
CA ALA A 203 23.08 6.98 -35.98
C ALA A 203 22.82 5.53 -36.39
N THR A 204 23.07 5.24 -37.68
CA THR A 204 23.07 3.93 -38.37
C THR A 204 21.71 3.47 -38.91
N GLU A 205 21.63 3.30 -40.22
CA GLU A 205 20.41 3.00 -41.01
C GLU A 205 19.88 1.56 -40.83
N ASN A 206 20.12 0.89 -39.70
CA ASN A 206 19.85 -0.55 -39.54
C ASN A 206 19.38 -0.96 -38.13
N THR A 207 18.79 -0.07 -37.34
CA THR A 207 18.20 -0.44 -36.05
C THR A 207 16.68 -0.46 -36.13
N GLU A 208 16.07 -1.46 -35.49
CA GLU A 208 14.62 -1.59 -35.43
C GLU A 208 14.23 -1.75 -33.98
N LEU A 209 13.32 -0.89 -33.50
CA LEU A 209 12.80 -0.98 -32.15
C LEU A 209 11.63 -1.97 -32.16
N PHE A 210 11.76 -3.05 -31.39
CA PHE A 210 10.68 -4.01 -31.16
C PHE A 210 10.14 -3.87 -29.74
N THR A 211 8.82 -3.94 -29.61
CA THR A 211 8.16 -4.20 -28.32
C THR A 211 7.83 -5.67 -28.23
N VAL A 212 8.29 -6.31 -27.16
CA VAL A 212 7.93 -7.70 -26.84
C VAL A 212 6.70 -7.69 -25.95
N GLY A 213 5.75 -8.58 -26.21
CA GLY A 213 4.49 -8.59 -25.48
C GLY A 213 3.54 -9.67 -25.96
N PHE A 214 2.27 -9.53 -25.65
CA PHE A 214 1.24 -10.52 -25.99
C PHE A 214 0.04 -9.85 -26.66
N ASN A 215 -0.53 -10.53 -27.66
CA ASN A 215 -1.80 -10.10 -28.23
C ASN A 215 -2.94 -10.48 -27.28
N ILE A 216 -3.69 -9.50 -26.80
CA ILE A 216 -4.88 -9.69 -25.99
C ILE A 216 -6.06 -9.22 -26.83
N ARG A 217 -6.60 -10.17 -27.62
CA ARG A 217 -7.61 -9.92 -28.65
C ARG A 217 -7.14 -8.85 -29.66
N THR A 218 -7.72 -7.66 -29.62
CA THR A 218 -7.43 -6.55 -30.55
C THR A 218 -6.30 -5.64 -30.06
N GLU A 219 -5.79 -5.83 -28.85
CA GLU A 219 -4.78 -4.99 -28.23
C GLU A 219 -3.46 -5.74 -28.09
N PHE A 220 -2.35 -5.02 -28.10
CA PHE A 220 -1.02 -5.56 -27.80
C PHE A 220 -0.55 -5.05 -26.45
N LEU A 221 -0.30 -5.97 -25.52
CA LEU A 221 0.28 -5.65 -24.22
C LEU A 221 1.77 -5.88 -24.28
N GLY A 222 2.50 -4.79 -24.51
CA GLY A 222 3.94 -4.72 -24.36
C GLY A 222 4.37 -4.86 -22.90
N VAL A 223 5.59 -5.34 -22.70
CA VAL A 223 6.31 -5.42 -21.42
C VAL A 223 7.45 -4.42 -21.43
#